data_AF-A0A7U9QW50-F1
#
_entry.id   AF-A0A7U9QW50-F1
#
_cell.length_a   1.000
_cell.length_b   1.000
_cell.length_c   1.000
_cell.angle_alpha   90.00
_cell.angle_beta   90.00
_cell.angle_gamma   90.00
#
_symmetry.space_group_name_H-M   'P 1'
#
loop_
_entity.id
_entity.type
_entity.pdbx_description
1 polymer ?
#
loop_
_entity_poly.entity_id
_entity_poly.type
_entity_poly.pdbx_seq_one_letter_code
_entity_poly.pdbx_strand_id
1 'polypeptide(L)'
;METVDVQKEVLEEVELLGRTGYFTELRVDKETVPEGMHCYELRHGDDDGFPVSVEESVRVNYFGAVLLAEALELGNEKALQFGYEDFGYTGEQMYLSQVIGGQEPESFKDGKALAEFFKETFPMTEEEGQKVVDYMEGHGYLLGHMDGGMFRGDLCDEQDNVTWEPDTIDDAVDAVTEWNFELIKETEAAVTNPKDMIDFANQKSRLDSLRKDEQILDKMFDRTKHGKMIEAIGTSLAEAFIENISRGGDIDAAVRNLTDQIKEGVDQQPDISPELKQSVGRAR
;
A
#
# COMPACT_ATOMS: atom_id res chain seq x y z
N MET A 1 1.28 14.48 22.84
CA MET A 1 1.17 13.41 21.84
C MET A 1 0.20 13.93 20.82
N GLU A 2 0.53 13.85 19.55
CA GLU A 2 -0.33 14.29 18.46
C GLU A 2 -1.56 13.37 18.39
N THR A 3 -2.72 13.93 18.07
CA THR A 3 -3.97 13.19 17.89
C THR A 3 -4.30 13.12 16.40
N VAL A 4 -4.88 12.01 15.95
CA VAL A 4 -5.27 11.80 14.56
C VAL A 4 -6.76 12.01 14.34
N ASP A 5 -7.10 12.44 13.13
CA ASP A 5 -8.46 12.47 12.62
C ASP A 5 -8.83 11.05 12.20
N VAL A 6 -9.60 10.36 13.03
CA VAL A 6 -9.84 8.92 12.87
C VAL A 6 -10.64 8.57 11.62
N GLN A 7 -11.31 9.53 10.99
CA GLN A 7 -12.01 9.35 9.72
C GLN A 7 -11.05 9.27 8.51
N LYS A 8 -9.77 9.62 8.70
CA LYS A 8 -8.74 9.61 7.65
C LYS A 8 -7.67 8.54 7.85
N GLU A 9 -7.77 7.76 8.92
CA GLU A 9 -6.81 6.73 9.26
C GLU A 9 -7.30 5.36 8.78
N VAL A 10 -6.35 4.54 8.33
CA VAL A 10 -6.56 3.10 8.18
C VAL A 10 -6.52 2.50 9.58
N LEU A 11 -7.58 1.80 9.96
CA LEU A 11 -7.71 1.13 11.25
C LEU A 11 -7.59 -0.38 11.06
N GLU A 12 -7.05 -1.05 12.07
CA GLU A 12 -7.02 -2.51 12.12
C GLU A 12 -8.31 -3.02 12.75
N GLU A 13 -8.96 -3.99 12.13
CA GLU A 13 -10.09 -4.65 12.76
C GLU A 13 -9.58 -5.62 13.85
N VAL A 14 -10.20 -5.49 15.02
CA VAL A 14 -9.90 -6.30 16.20
C VAL A 14 -11.17 -6.89 16.79
N GLU A 15 -11.05 -8.05 17.42
CA GLU A 15 -12.02 -8.53 18.38
C GLU A 15 -11.62 -8.02 19.78
N LEU A 16 -12.54 -7.36 20.49
CA LEU A 16 -12.37 -6.94 21.88
C LEU A 16 -13.60 -7.34 22.69
N LEU A 17 -13.42 -8.17 23.72
CA LEU A 17 -14.49 -8.67 24.59
C LEU A 17 -15.66 -9.29 23.81
N GLY A 18 -15.34 -10.04 22.74
CA GLY A 18 -16.32 -10.66 21.85
C GLY A 18 -17.07 -9.70 20.94
N ARG A 19 -16.55 -8.48 20.73
CA ARG A 19 -17.12 -7.45 19.84
C ARG A 19 -16.10 -7.04 18.79
N THR A 20 -16.57 -6.78 17.58
CA THR A 20 -15.75 -6.14 16.55
C THR A 20 -15.46 -4.69 16.94
N GLY A 21 -14.19 -4.29 16.82
CA GLY A 21 -13.72 -2.92 17.02
C GLY A 21 -12.64 -2.53 16.02
N TYR A 22 -12.35 -1.23 15.97
CA TYR A 22 -11.41 -0.65 15.00
C TYR A 22 -10.30 0.06 15.73
N PHE A 23 -9.08 -0.43 15.56
CA PHE A 23 -7.92 -0.12 16.37
C PHE A 23 -6.92 0.78 15.64
N THR A 24 -6.27 1.64 16.41
CA THR A 24 -5.07 2.38 16.00
C THR A 24 -4.11 2.54 17.19
N GLU A 25 -2.81 2.44 16.93
CA GLU A 25 -1.77 2.74 17.93
C GLU A 25 -1.68 4.24 18.24
N LEU A 26 -2.31 5.10 17.44
CA LEU A 26 -2.30 6.55 17.60
C LEU A 26 -3.42 7.01 18.54
N ARG A 27 -3.29 8.22 19.09
CA ARG A 27 -4.37 8.82 19.88
C ARG A 27 -5.39 9.45 18.96
N VAL A 28 -6.67 9.16 19.20
CA VAL A 28 -7.77 9.72 18.40
C VAL A 28 -8.17 11.10 18.90
N ASP A 29 -8.36 12.05 17.99
CA ASP A 29 -9.09 13.29 18.28
C ASP A 29 -10.57 12.94 18.45
N LYS A 30 -11.08 13.04 19.68
CA LYS A 30 -12.45 12.63 20.03
C LYS A 30 -13.52 13.44 19.28
N GLU A 31 -13.20 14.64 18.79
CA GLU A 31 -14.13 15.44 17.97
C GLU A 31 -14.32 14.87 16.55
N THR A 32 -13.42 13.98 16.12
CA THR A 32 -13.50 13.32 14.80
C THR A 32 -14.20 11.96 14.85
N VAL A 33 -14.58 11.49 16.05
CA VAL A 33 -15.31 10.22 16.21
C VAL A 33 -16.74 10.39 15.66
N PRO A 34 -17.17 9.59 14.68
CA PRO A 34 -18.49 9.76 14.08
C PRO A 34 -19.64 9.42 15.05
N GLU A 35 -20.81 9.99 14.77
CA GLU A 35 -22.02 9.69 15.54
C GLU A 35 -22.34 8.19 15.47
N GLY A 36 -22.61 7.59 16.64
CA GLY A 36 -22.85 6.14 16.77
C GLY A 36 -21.61 5.30 17.05
N MET A 37 -20.40 5.88 17.02
CA MET A 37 -19.18 5.22 17.46
C MET A 37 -18.74 5.67 18.86
N HIS A 38 -18.10 4.76 19.57
CA HIS A 38 -17.58 4.97 20.92
C HIS A 38 -16.07 4.71 20.93
N CYS A 39 -15.28 5.72 21.30
CA CYS A 39 -13.82 5.61 21.38
C CYS A 39 -13.34 5.36 22.82
N TYR A 40 -12.51 4.34 22.97
CA TYR A 40 -11.84 3.96 24.21
C TYR A 40 -10.33 3.84 24.01
N GLU A 41 -9.57 3.83 25.09
CA GLU A 41 -8.10 3.69 25.08
C GLU A 41 -7.70 2.37 25.74
N LEU A 42 -6.75 1.66 25.14
CA LEU A 42 -6.18 0.42 25.63
C LEU A 42 -4.88 0.70 26.40
N ARG A 43 -4.62 -0.10 27.43
CA ARG A 43 -3.41 0.00 28.27
C ARG A 43 -2.55 -1.26 28.17
N HIS A 44 -1.23 -1.09 28.02
CA HIS A 44 -0.28 -2.20 28.15
C HIS A 44 -0.30 -2.80 29.56
N GLY A 45 -0.16 -4.13 29.62
CA GLY A 45 0.23 -4.81 30.84
C GLY A 45 1.71 -4.58 31.20
N ASP A 46 2.16 -5.30 32.23
CA ASP A 46 3.58 -5.34 32.61
C ASP A 46 4.42 -6.19 31.63
N ASP A 47 3.76 -7.04 30.83
CA ASP A 47 4.35 -7.78 29.72
C ASP A 47 4.00 -7.04 28.42
N ASP A 48 4.99 -6.39 27.81
CA ASP A 48 4.87 -5.33 26.78
C ASP A 48 4.13 -5.72 25.47
N GLY A 49 3.64 -6.96 25.33
CA GLY A 49 3.11 -7.49 24.08
C GLY A 49 1.61 -7.31 23.84
N PHE A 50 0.78 -7.16 24.89
CA PHE A 50 -0.69 -7.16 24.76
C PHE A 50 -1.37 -6.18 25.72
N PRO A 51 -2.53 -5.61 25.33
CA PRO A 51 -3.29 -4.76 26.23
C PRO A 51 -3.99 -5.61 27.30
N VAL A 52 -4.17 -5.03 28.49
CA VAL A 52 -4.81 -5.70 29.64
C VAL A 52 -6.09 -5.02 30.10
N SER A 53 -6.33 -3.78 29.66
CA SER A 53 -7.54 -3.04 29.98
C SER A 53 -7.97 -2.09 28.87
N VAL A 54 -9.28 -1.84 28.84
CA VAL A 54 -9.93 -0.80 28.04
C VAL A 54 -10.51 0.24 28.99
N GLU A 55 -10.22 1.52 28.73
CA GLU A 55 -10.53 2.64 29.62
C GLU A 55 -11.06 3.83 28.83
N GLU A 56 -11.78 4.73 29.50
CA GLU A 56 -12.24 5.99 28.86
C GLU A 56 -11.07 6.91 28.48
N SER A 57 -9.96 6.85 29.24
CA SER A 57 -8.69 7.52 28.92
C SER A 57 -7.53 6.96 29.73
N VAL A 58 -6.47 6.55 29.04
CA VAL A 58 -5.23 5.97 29.57
C VAL A 58 -4.14 7.04 29.61
N ARG A 59 -3.64 7.34 30.82
CA ARG A 59 -2.59 8.36 31.02
C ARG A 59 -1.16 7.86 30.92
N VAL A 60 -0.94 6.59 31.23
CA VAL A 60 0.36 5.93 31.34
C VAL A 60 0.23 4.55 30.71
N ASN A 61 1.28 4.03 30.09
CA ASN A 61 1.26 2.71 29.40
C ASN A 61 0.18 2.64 28.32
N TYR A 62 0.07 3.68 27.50
CA TYR A 62 -0.88 3.73 26.39
C TYR A 62 -0.51 2.69 25.33
N PHE A 63 -1.47 1.82 24.99
CA PHE A 63 -1.33 0.81 23.95
C PHE A 63 -1.88 1.32 22.62
N GLY A 64 -3.08 1.90 22.63
CA GLY A 64 -3.75 2.40 21.44
C GLY A 64 -5.18 2.83 21.74
N ALA A 65 -5.93 3.18 20.72
CA ALA A 65 -7.34 3.51 20.79
C ALA A 65 -8.16 2.47 20.02
N VAL A 66 -9.37 2.22 20.49
CA VAL A 66 -10.33 1.32 19.85
C VAL A 66 -11.69 2.01 19.72
N LEU A 67 -12.31 1.88 18.55
CA LEU A 67 -13.66 2.34 18.29
C LEU A 67 -14.62 1.17 18.24
N LEU A 68 -15.77 1.33 18.88
CA LEU A 68 -16.82 0.32 18.94
C LEU A 68 -18.16 0.93 18.54
N ALA A 69 -18.94 0.19 17.75
CA ALA A 69 -20.31 0.57 17.39
C ALA A 69 -21.27 0.48 18.60
N GLU A 70 -20.93 -0.35 19.58
CA GLU A 70 -21.69 -0.48 20.82
C GLU A 70 -20.88 0.03 22.02
N ALA A 71 -21.49 0.88 22.83
CA ALA A 71 -20.88 1.36 24.06
C ALA A 71 -20.49 0.20 25.00
N LEU A 72 -19.33 0.33 25.63
CA LEU A 72 -18.91 -0.53 26.74
C LEU A 72 -19.42 0.03 28.08
N GLU A 73 -19.92 -0.87 28.90
CA GLU A 73 -20.32 -0.59 30.28
C GLU A 73 -19.09 -0.64 31.21
N LEU A 74 -18.33 0.45 31.24
CA LEU A 74 -17.06 0.52 32.00
C LEU A 74 -17.23 0.61 33.53
N GLY A 75 -18.46 0.73 34.03
CA GLY A 75 -18.76 0.92 35.44
C GLY A 75 -18.15 2.19 36.05
N ASN A 76 -18.11 2.24 37.38
CA ASN A 76 -17.64 3.44 38.12
C ASN A 76 -16.14 3.71 37.94
N GLU A 77 -15.36 2.67 37.65
CA GLU A 77 -13.91 2.76 37.49
C GLU A 77 -13.53 3.28 36.10
N LYS A 78 -14.49 3.40 35.17
CA LYS A 78 -14.26 3.84 33.78
C LYS A 78 -13.19 3.01 33.09
N ALA A 79 -13.09 1.74 33.47
CA ALA A 79 -12.10 0.77 33.02
C ALA A 79 -12.66 -0.66 33.14
N LEU A 80 -12.32 -1.51 32.17
CA LEU A 80 -12.54 -2.97 32.22
C LEU A 80 -11.21 -3.68 31.97
N GLN A 81 -10.91 -4.65 32.84
CA GLN A 81 -9.77 -5.55 32.68
C GLN A 81 -10.19 -6.76 31.84
N PHE A 82 -9.29 -7.24 30.98
CA PHE A 82 -9.55 -8.39 30.12
C PHE A 82 -8.31 -9.25 29.93
N GLY A 83 -8.50 -10.49 29.49
CA GLY A 83 -7.44 -11.47 29.31
C GLY A 83 -6.93 -11.55 27.87
N TYR A 84 -5.90 -12.37 27.67
CA TYR A 84 -5.30 -12.61 26.35
C TYR A 84 -6.31 -13.10 25.28
N GLU A 85 -7.32 -13.87 25.68
CA GLU A 85 -8.34 -14.41 24.76
C GLU A 85 -9.40 -13.37 24.37
N ASP A 86 -9.43 -12.22 25.02
CA ASP A 86 -10.45 -11.19 24.84
C ASP A 86 -10.01 -10.08 23.87
N PHE A 87 -8.78 -10.12 23.35
CA PHE A 87 -8.26 -9.16 22.36
C PHE A 87 -7.49 -9.88 21.25
N GLY A 88 -7.85 -9.64 19.99
CA GLY A 88 -7.13 -10.21 18.86
C GLY A 88 -7.31 -9.42 17.57
N TYR A 89 -6.26 -9.37 16.75
CA TYR A 89 -6.32 -8.82 15.39
C TYR A 89 -6.97 -9.83 14.45
N THR A 90 -7.88 -9.37 13.59
CA THR A 90 -8.44 -10.21 12.52
C THR A 90 -7.51 -10.26 11.31
N GLY A 91 -6.69 -9.21 11.14
CA GLY A 91 -5.82 -9.01 9.99
C GLY A 91 -6.41 -8.09 8.92
N GLU A 92 -7.67 -7.69 9.07
CA GLU A 92 -8.34 -6.77 8.14
C GLU A 92 -8.04 -5.32 8.49
N GLN A 93 -8.01 -4.47 7.44
CA GLN A 93 -7.76 -3.05 7.55
C GLN A 93 -8.85 -2.27 6.83
N MET A 94 -9.36 -1.21 7.46
CA MET A 94 -10.47 -0.44 6.91
C MET A 94 -10.54 0.99 7.44
N TYR A 95 -11.29 1.84 6.75
CA TYR A 95 -11.67 3.17 7.21
C TYR A 95 -13.04 3.12 7.92
N LEU A 96 -13.26 3.99 8.91
CA LEU A 96 -14.53 4.04 9.65
C LEU A 96 -15.75 4.29 8.76
N SER A 97 -15.60 4.99 7.64
CA SER A 97 -16.69 5.25 6.70
C SER A 97 -17.19 4.00 5.98
N GLN A 98 -16.31 3.03 5.71
CA GLN A 98 -16.71 1.70 5.24
C GLN A 98 -17.58 1.00 6.30
N VAL A 99 -17.25 1.16 7.58
CA VAL A 99 -17.97 0.56 8.71
C VAL A 99 -19.33 1.21 8.97
N ILE A 100 -19.38 2.53 9.09
CA ILE A 100 -20.52 3.25 9.71
C ILE A 100 -21.63 3.51 8.70
N GLY A 101 -21.29 3.63 7.41
CA GLY A 101 -22.24 4.02 6.37
C GLY A 101 -22.64 2.91 5.41
N GLY A 102 -21.89 1.79 5.36
CA GLY A 102 -21.90 0.90 4.19
C GLY A 102 -21.62 1.68 2.90
N GLN A 103 -20.89 2.79 3.00
CA GLN A 103 -20.52 3.59 1.85
C GLN A 103 -19.35 2.88 1.17
N GLU A 104 -19.42 2.80 -0.15
CA GLU A 104 -18.31 2.32 -0.98
C GLU A 104 -17.54 3.51 -1.55
N PRO A 105 -16.22 3.38 -1.76
CA PRO A 105 -15.43 4.41 -2.42
C PRO A 105 -16.05 4.87 -3.73
N GLU A 106 -16.08 6.19 -3.97
CA GLU A 106 -16.49 6.69 -5.27
C GLU A 106 -15.36 6.42 -6.26
N SER A 107 -15.64 5.64 -7.31
CA SER A 107 -14.64 5.33 -8.33
C SER A 107 -14.23 6.59 -9.10
N PHE A 108 -12.94 6.75 -9.36
CA PHE A 108 -12.45 7.77 -10.28
C PHE A 108 -12.99 7.49 -11.68
N LYS A 109 -13.62 8.49 -12.30
CA LYS A 109 -14.27 8.34 -13.61
C LYS A 109 -13.29 8.34 -14.78
N ASP A 110 -12.16 9.03 -14.61
CA ASP A 110 -11.16 9.24 -15.63
C ASP A 110 -9.84 9.72 -14.99
N GLY A 111 -8.81 9.82 -15.82
CA GLY A 111 -7.49 10.32 -15.41
C GLY A 111 -7.52 11.76 -14.91
N LYS A 112 -8.49 12.57 -15.34
CA LYS A 112 -8.65 13.94 -14.89
C LYS A 112 -9.11 14.00 -13.43
N ALA A 113 -10.09 13.17 -13.06
CA ALA A 113 -10.56 13.07 -11.68
C ALA A 113 -9.42 12.62 -10.75
N LEU A 114 -8.64 11.61 -11.17
CA LEU A 114 -7.47 11.14 -10.42
C LEU A 114 -6.41 12.25 -10.27
N ALA A 115 -6.09 12.96 -11.36
CA ALA A 115 -5.10 14.04 -11.33
C ALA A 115 -5.52 15.23 -10.44
N GLU A 116 -6.81 15.59 -10.44
CA GLU A 116 -7.33 16.65 -9.58
C GLU A 116 -7.28 16.26 -8.09
N PHE A 117 -7.55 14.99 -7.77
CA PHE A 117 -7.49 14.48 -6.40
C PHE A 117 -6.07 14.55 -5.82
N PHE A 118 -5.07 14.17 -6.63
CA PHE A 118 -3.66 14.12 -6.21
C PHE A 118 -2.87 15.40 -6.48
N LYS A 119 -3.48 16.48 -6.97
CA LYS A 119 -2.77 17.69 -7.46
C LYS A 119 -1.76 18.31 -6.47
N GLU A 120 -1.99 18.18 -5.17
CA GLU A 120 -1.12 18.74 -4.13
C GLU A 120 -0.04 17.76 -3.64
N THR A 121 -0.31 16.46 -3.69
CA THR A 121 0.53 15.41 -3.09
C THR A 121 1.33 14.62 -4.13
N PHE A 122 0.73 14.34 -5.29
CA PHE A 122 1.34 13.69 -6.44
C PHE A 122 0.87 14.37 -7.74
N PRO A 123 1.48 15.51 -8.12
CA PRO A 123 1.10 16.21 -9.35
C PRO A 123 1.33 15.33 -10.58
N MET A 124 0.26 15.12 -11.34
CA MET A 124 0.27 14.37 -12.60
C MET A 124 -0.56 15.08 -13.68
N THR A 125 -0.31 14.74 -14.93
CA THR A 125 -1.15 15.19 -16.04
C THR A 125 -2.41 14.33 -16.19
N GLU A 126 -3.41 14.82 -16.91
CA GLU A 126 -4.61 14.03 -17.27
C GLU A 126 -4.24 12.76 -18.06
N GLU A 127 -3.23 12.84 -18.95
CA GLU A 127 -2.75 11.68 -19.72
C GLU A 127 -2.10 10.63 -18.81
N GLU A 128 -1.25 11.06 -17.88
CA GLU A 128 -0.64 10.21 -16.87
C GLU A 128 -1.69 9.51 -16.00
N GLY A 129 -2.64 10.27 -15.45
CA GLY A 129 -3.74 9.71 -14.67
C GLY A 129 -4.59 8.73 -15.49
N GLN A 130 -4.82 9.01 -16.77
CA GLN A 130 -5.61 8.13 -17.62
C GLN A 130 -4.92 6.79 -17.86
N LYS A 131 -3.58 6.77 -17.97
CA LYS A 131 -2.83 5.52 -18.08
C LYS A 131 -3.01 4.66 -16.84
N VAL A 132 -2.94 5.24 -15.64
CA VAL A 132 -3.15 4.48 -14.41
C VAL A 132 -4.58 3.89 -14.38
N VAL A 133 -5.60 4.69 -14.67
CA VAL A 133 -7.01 4.24 -14.71
C VAL A 133 -7.23 3.14 -15.76
N ASP A 134 -6.77 3.34 -16.99
CA ASP A 134 -6.93 2.38 -18.09
C ASP A 134 -6.30 1.01 -17.76
N TYR A 135 -5.11 1.01 -17.16
CA TYR A 135 -4.42 -0.23 -16.79
C TYR A 135 -5.11 -0.93 -15.63
N MET A 136 -5.58 -0.19 -14.60
CA MET A 136 -6.35 -0.77 -13.50
C MET A 136 -7.61 -1.46 -14.03
N GLU A 137 -8.43 -0.75 -14.82
CA GLU A 137 -9.66 -1.31 -15.40
C GLU A 137 -9.35 -2.51 -16.31
N GLY A 138 -8.28 -2.42 -17.11
CA GLY A 138 -7.82 -3.49 -17.98
C GLY A 138 -7.38 -4.77 -17.26
N HIS A 139 -7.04 -4.67 -15.97
CA HIS A 139 -6.64 -5.80 -15.12
C HIS A 139 -7.69 -6.19 -14.08
N GLY A 140 -8.92 -5.68 -14.21
CA GLY A 140 -10.04 -6.05 -13.33
C GLY A 140 -10.07 -5.27 -12.01
N TYR A 141 -9.44 -4.11 -11.95
CA TYR A 141 -9.42 -3.24 -10.79
C TYR A 141 -10.07 -1.89 -11.07
N LEU A 142 -10.61 -1.26 -10.03
CA LEU A 142 -11.03 0.14 -10.03
C LEU A 142 -10.17 0.92 -9.05
N LEU A 143 -9.99 2.21 -9.31
CA LEU A 143 -9.49 3.15 -8.31
C LEU A 143 -10.65 3.99 -7.80
N GLY A 144 -10.71 4.19 -6.49
CA GLY A 144 -11.73 5.00 -5.85
C GLY A 144 -11.17 5.86 -4.74
N HIS A 145 -12.02 6.76 -4.23
CA HIS A 145 -11.68 7.61 -3.12
C HIS A 145 -12.81 7.68 -2.08
N MET A 146 -12.41 7.84 -0.83
CA MET A 146 -13.31 8.10 0.28
C MET A 146 -12.54 8.84 1.37
N ASP A 147 -13.14 9.89 1.93
CA ASP A 147 -12.58 10.68 3.04
C ASP A 147 -11.14 11.20 2.84
N GLY A 148 -10.75 11.43 1.58
CA GLY A 148 -9.41 11.86 1.21
C GLY A 148 -8.38 10.74 1.13
N GLY A 149 -8.77 9.50 1.44
CA GLY A 149 -8.02 8.28 1.13
C GLY A 149 -8.31 7.76 -0.28
N MET A 150 -7.39 6.95 -0.79
CA MET A 150 -7.52 6.22 -2.06
C MET A 150 -7.69 4.74 -1.77
N PHE A 151 -8.46 4.08 -2.64
CA PHE A 151 -8.79 2.67 -2.54
C PHE A 151 -8.64 1.99 -3.89
N ARG A 152 -8.33 0.71 -3.85
CA ARG A 152 -8.38 -0.19 -5.00
C ARG A 152 -9.55 -1.15 -4.83
N GLY A 153 -10.42 -1.19 -5.82
CA GLY A 153 -11.56 -2.10 -5.88
C GLY A 153 -11.25 -3.29 -6.77
N ASP A 154 -11.31 -4.51 -6.23
CA ASP A 154 -11.19 -5.75 -7.00
C ASP A 154 -12.57 -6.14 -7.57
N LEU A 155 -12.65 -6.27 -8.91
CA LEU A 155 -13.88 -6.68 -9.62
C LEU A 155 -14.02 -8.21 -9.76
N CYS A 156 -13.00 -8.96 -9.38
CA CYS A 156 -12.90 -10.41 -9.58
C CYS A 156 -13.10 -11.23 -8.30
N ASP A 157 -13.10 -10.58 -7.14
CA ASP A 157 -13.13 -11.25 -5.83
C ASP A 157 -14.54 -11.75 -5.45
N GLU A 158 -15.55 -10.88 -5.49
CA GLU A 158 -16.95 -11.25 -5.21
C GLU A 158 -17.86 -11.12 -6.44
N GLN A 159 -18.82 -12.06 -6.56
CA GLN A 159 -19.80 -12.01 -7.64
C GLN A 159 -20.80 -10.87 -7.40
N ASP A 160 -20.81 -9.90 -8.31
CA ASP A 160 -21.68 -8.71 -8.34
C ASP A 160 -21.34 -7.59 -7.32
N ASN A 161 -20.21 -7.69 -6.60
CA ASN A 161 -19.71 -6.67 -5.67
C ASN A 161 -18.25 -6.29 -5.95
N VAL A 162 -17.84 -5.11 -5.48
CA VAL A 162 -16.43 -4.66 -5.54
C VAL A 162 -15.82 -4.76 -4.15
N THR A 163 -14.75 -5.53 -4.01
CA THR A 163 -13.99 -5.60 -2.75
C THR A 163 -13.01 -4.44 -2.70
N TRP A 164 -13.19 -3.49 -1.78
CA TRP A 164 -12.39 -2.29 -1.68
C TRP A 164 -11.34 -2.39 -0.57
N GLU A 165 -10.08 -2.21 -0.95
CA GLU A 165 -8.94 -2.18 -0.02
C GLU A 165 -8.25 -0.80 -0.06
N PRO A 166 -7.68 -0.34 1.06
CA PRO A 166 -6.81 0.85 1.06
C PRO A 166 -5.68 0.72 0.05
N ASP A 167 -5.40 1.79 -0.70
CA ASP A 167 -4.32 1.82 -1.69
C ASP A 167 -3.65 3.20 -1.73
N THR A 168 -2.47 3.27 -2.36
CA THR A 168 -1.75 4.53 -2.56
C THR A 168 -1.45 4.75 -4.03
N ILE A 169 -1.31 6.02 -4.43
CA ILE A 169 -0.92 6.35 -5.81
C ILE A 169 0.47 5.77 -6.16
N ASP A 170 1.37 5.66 -5.18
CA ASP A 170 2.69 5.04 -5.37
C ASP A 170 2.58 3.57 -5.75
N ASP A 171 1.74 2.81 -5.02
CA ASP A 171 1.56 1.38 -5.21
C ASP A 171 0.72 1.09 -6.47
N ALA A 172 -0.28 1.92 -6.77
CA ALA A 172 -1.01 1.87 -8.02
C ALA A 172 -0.11 2.10 -9.25
N VAL A 173 0.80 3.09 -9.19
CA VAL A 173 1.77 3.36 -10.27
C VAL A 173 2.77 2.21 -10.43
N ASP A 174 3.24 1.61 -9.33
CA ASP A 174 4.11 0.44 -9.36
C ASP A 174 3.43 -0.74 -10.07
N ALA A 175 2.20 -1.09 -9.67
CA ALA A 175 1.44 -2.19 -10.25
C ALA A 175 1.22 -2.02 -11.77
N VAL A 176 0.76 -0.83 -12.21
CA VAL A 176 0.53 -0.61 -13.66
C VAL A 176 1.82 -0.61 -14.47
N THR A 177 2.94 -0.21 -13.86
CA THR A 177 4.27 -0.26 -14.49
C THR A 177 4.74 -1.70 -14.67
N GLU A 178 4.53 -2.54 -13.65
CA GLU A 178 4.80 -3.98 -13.72
C GLU A 178 3.96 -4.65 -14.82
N TRP A 179 2.64 -4.40 -14.84
CA TRP A 179 1.76 -4.96 -15.87
C TRP A 179 2.14 -4.50 -17.29
N ASN A 180 2.47 -3.22 -17.47
CA ASN A 180 2.97 -2.72 -18.76
C ASN A 180 4.21 -3.50 -19.22
N PHE A 181 5.17 -3.72 -18.31
CA PHE A 181 6.38 -4.47 -18.59
C PHE A 181 6.11 -5.95 -18.95
N GLU A 182 5.18 -6.61 -18.25
CA GLU A 182 4.75 -7.97 -18.57
C GLU A 182 4.11 -8.05 -19.96
N LEU A 183 3.18 -7.14 -20.26
CA LEU A 183 2.52 -7.07 -21.56
C LEU A 183 3.51 -6.79 -22.69
N ILE A 184 4.53 -5.97 -22.46
CA ILE A 184 5.63 -5.74 -23.40
C ILE A 184 6.36 -7.05 -23.69
N LYS A 185 6.80 -7.77 -22.65
CA LYS A 185 7.52 -9.05 -22.82
C LYS A 185 6.73 -10.07 -23.61
N GLU A 186 5.45 -10.24 -23.26
CA GLU A 186 4.56 -11.16 -23.98
C GLU A 186 4.40 -10.76 -25.45
N THR A 187 4.19 -9.47 -25.69
CA THR A 187 4.00 -8.95 -27.06
C THR A 187 5.29 -9.03 -27.87
N GLU A 188 6.46 -8.81 -27.27
CA GLU A 188 7.76 -9.01 -27.93
C GLU A 188 7.96 -10.46 -28.35
N ALA A 189 7.65 -11.42 -27.47
CA ALA A 189 7.69 -12.83 -27.82
C ALA A 189 6.74 -13.14 -29.00
N ALA A 190 5.52 -12.59 -28.99
CA ALA A 190 4.56 -12.76 -30.08
C ALA A 190 5.04 -12.14 -31.40
N VAL A 191 5.70 -10.98 -31.38
CA VAL A 191 6.29 -10.34 -32.57
C VAL A 191 7.40 -11.20 -33.19
N THR A 192 8.17 -11.92 -32.38
CA THR A 192 9.24 -12.81 -32.89
C THR A 192 8.72 -14.10 -33.51
N ASN A 193 7.50 -14.52 -33.18
CA ASN A 193 6.89 -15.75 -33.68
C ASN A 193 5.41 -15.54 -34.10
N PRO A 194 5.15 -14.71 -35.12
CA PRO A 194 3.79 -14.37 -35.52
C PRO A 194 3.13 -15.52 -36.30
N LYS A 195 1.81 -15.65 -36.19
CA LYS A 195 1.03 -16.65 -36.94
C LYS A 195 1.02 -16.38 -38.44
N ASP A 196 0.90 -15.11 -38.80
CA ASP A 196 0.92 -14.59 -40.17
C ASP A 196 1.33 -13.11 -40.19
N MET A 197 1.35 -12.50 -41.37
CA MET A 197 1.76 -11.10 -41.53
C MET A 197 0.78 -10.10 -40.92
N ILE A 198 -0.49 -10.45 -40.78
CA ILE A 198 -1.51 -9.59 -40.16
C ILE A 198 -1.32 -9.62 -38.65
N ASP A 199 -1.13 -10.82 -38.08
CA ASP A 199 -0.79 -11.00 -36.67
C ASP A 199 0.49 -10.26 -36.30
N PHE A 200 1.55 -10.37 -37.11
CA PHE A 200 2.78 -9.59 -36.92
C PHE A 200 2.52 -8.08 -36.86
N ALA A 201 1.76 -7.55 -37.83
CA ALA A 201 1.46 -6.12 -37.88
C ALA A 201 0.66 -5.65 -36.66
N ASN A 202 -0.31 -6.45 -36.21
CA ASN A 202 -1.13 -6.17 -35.03
C ASN A 202 -0.28 -6.18 -33.74
N GLN A 203 0.53 -7.23 -33.54
CA GLN A 203 1.40 -7.33 -32.37
C GLN A 203 2.46 -6.23 -32.36
N LYS A 204 3.04 -5.90 -33.52
CA LYS A 204 4.01 -4.81 -33.63
C LYS A 204 3.38 -3.46 -33.31
N SER A 205 2.18 -3.19 -33.81
CA SER A 205 1.45 -1.97 -33.47
C SER A 205 1.10 -1.89 -31.98
N ARG A 206 0.73 -3.03 -31.36
CA ARG A 206 0.48 -3.11 -29.92
C ARG A 206 1.76 -2.85 -29.12
N LEU A 207 2.87 -3.47 -29.50
CA LEU A 207 4.18 -3.25 -28.87
C LEU A 207 4.60 -1.78 -28.94
N ASP A 208 4.45 -1.13 -30.09
CA ASP A 208 4.78 0.28 -30.26
C ASP A 208 3.88 1.20 -29.41
N SER A 209 2.64 0.78 -29.10
CA SER A 209 1.77 1.49 -28.15
C SER A 209 2.22 1.26 -26.71
N LEU A 210 2.48 0.02 -26.31
CA LEU A 210 2.94 -0.32 -24.96
C LEU A 210 4.27 0.38 -24.61
N ARG A 211 5.19 0.50 -25.58
CA ARG A 211 6.45 1.25 -25.43
C ARG A 211 6.27 2.76 -25.30
N LYS A 212 5.14 3.32 -25.72
CA LYS A 212 4.79 4.72 -25.45
C LYS A 212 4.22 4.87 -24.06
N ASP A 213 3.38 3.93 -23.64
CA ASP A 213 2.85 3.89 -22.28
C ASP A 213 4.00 3.73 -21.26
N GLU A 214 4.96 2.82 -21.53
CA GLU A 214 6.19 2.63 -20.74
C GLU A 214 6.89 3.96 -20.45
N GLN A 215 7.09 4.81 -21.47
CA GLN A 215 7.76 6.11 -21.30
C GLN A 215 6.99 7.10 -20.40
N ILE A 216 5.68 6.95 -20.30
CA ILE A 216 4.83 7.77 -19.41
C ILE A 216 4.90 7.19 -18.00
N LEU A 217 4.70 5.88 -17.88
CA LEU A 217 4.69 5.15 -16.62
C LEU A 217 6.05 5.21 -15.92
N ASP A 218 7.17 5.06 -16.63
CA ASP A 218 8.53 5.20 -16.07
C ASP A 218 8.73 6.57 -15.39
N LYS A 219 8.27 7.65 -16.04
CA LYS A 219 8.37 9.01 -15.47
C LYS A 219 7.43 9.22 -14.28
N MET A 220 6.31 8.49 -14.22
CA MET A 220 5.45 8.48 -13.04
C MET A 220 6.14 7.71 -11.92
N PHE A 221 6.69 6.53 -12.23
CA PHE A 221 7.39 5.67 -11.29
C PHE A 221 8.56 6.39 -10.61
N ASP A 222 9.36 7.15 -11.36
CA ASP A 222 10.46 7.97 -10.80
C ASP A 222 10.00 8.95 -9.71
N ARG A 223 8.74 9.41 -9.75
CA ARG A 223 8.18 10.31 -8.73
C ARG A 223 7.67 9.59 -7.49
N THR A 224 7.48 8.28 -7.56
CA THR A 224 6.95 7.47 -6.46
C THR A 224 7.96 7.33 -5.32
N LYS A 225 7.48 6.93 -4.14
CA LYS A 225 8.33 6.52 -3.01
C LYS A 225 9.31 5.41 -3.40
N HIS A 226 8.86 4.49 -4.26
CA HIS A 226 9.63 3.35 -4.76
C HIS A 226 10.75 3.80 -5.70
N GLY A 227 10.42 4.61 -6.71
CA GLY A 227 11.38 5.17 -7.65
C GLY A 227 12.47 5.99 -6.95
N LYS A 228 12.07 6.87 -6.03
CA LYS A 228 13.02 7.66 -5.21
C LYS A 228 13.92 6.79 -4.34
N MET A 229 13.38 5.70 -3.77
CA MET A 229 14.16 4.76 -2.97
C MET A 229 15.22 4.05 -3.83
N ILE A 230 14.84 3.58 -5.03
CA ILE A 230 15.75 2.93 -5.98
C ILE A 230 16.86 3.90 -6.41
N GLU A 231 16.52 5.15 -6.73
CA GLU A 231 17.51 6.17 -7.10
C GLU A 231 18.49 6.46 -5.95
N ALA A 232 17.99 6.60 -4.72
CA ALA A 232 18.82 6.83 -3.54
C ALA A 232 19.78 5.66 -3.29
N ILE A 233 19.30 4.42 -3.37
CA ILE A 233 20.13 3.22 -3.22
C ILE A 233 21.17 3.16 -4.35
N GLY A 234 20.76 3.37 -5.61
CA GLY A 234 21.67 3.36 -6.76
C GLY A 234 22.77 4.41 -6.66
N THR A 235 22.43 5.60 -6.20
CA THR A 235 23.39 6.68 -5.95
C THR A 235 24.38 6.29 -4.85
N SER A 236 23.90 5.77 -3.72
CA SER A 236 24.75 5.32 -2.61
C SER A 236 25.72 4.22 -3.05
N LEU A 237 25.24 3.23 -3.82
CA LEU A 237 26.07 2.16 -4.37
C LEU A 237 27.13 2.69 -5.33
N ALA A 238 26.76 3.63 -6.22
CA ALA A 238 27.68 4.24 -7.16
C ALA A 238 28.77 5.08 -6.46
N GLU A 239 28.39 5.87 -5.45
CA GLU A 239 29.32 6.65 -4.64
C GLU A 239 30.29 5.74 -3.87
N ALA A 240 29.79 4.68 -3.23
CA ALA A 240 30.62 3.69 -2.55
C ALA A 240 31.59 2.99 -3.52
N PHE A 241 31.15 2.69 -4.73
CA PHE A 241 32.02 2.11 -5.77
C PHE A 241 33.14 3.07 -6.18
N ILE A 242 32.79 4.33 -6.49
CA ILE A 242 33.74 5.38 -6.88
C ILE A 242 34.75 5.65 -5.76
N GLU A 243 34.29 5.70 -4.51
CA GLU A 243 35.15 5.94 -3.34
C GLU A 243 36.16 4.80 -3.15
N ASN A 244 35.74 3.55 -3.29
CA ASN A 244 36.61 2.38 -3.18
C ASN A 244 37.72 2.39 -4.25
N ILE A 245 37.38 2.71 -5.50
CA ILE A 245 38.38 2.85 -6.57
C ILE A 245 39.32 4.03 -6.28
N SER A 246 38.77 5.17 -5.85
CA SER A 246 39.54 6.40 -5.60
C SER A 246 40.54 6.25 -4.45
N ARG A 247 40.27 5.37 -3.48
CA ARG A 247 41.18 5.01 -2.38
C ARG A 247 42.30 4.05 -2.78
N GLY A 248 42.41 3.70 -4.07
CA GLY A 248 43.41 2.76 -4.59
C GLY A 248 42.98 1.29 -4.49
N GLY A 249 41.69 1.04 -4.26
CA GLY A 249 41.11 -0.30 -4.35
C GLY A 249 41.11 -0.79 -5.80
N ASP A 250 41.47 -2.06 -5.99
CA ASP A 250 41.30 -2.74 -7.28
C ASP A 250 39.80 -2.84 -7.62
N ILE A 251 39.44 -2.76 -8.90
CA ILE A 251 38.07 -2.84 -9.39
C ILE A 251 37.39 -4.11 -8.87
N ASP A 252 38.11 -5.23 -8.85
CA ASP A 252 37.61 -6.51 -8.36
C ASP A 252 37.25 -6.48 -6.85
N ALA A 253 37.93 -5.63 -6.07
CA ALA A 253 37.64 -5.46 -4.65
C ALA A 253 36.43 -4.54 -4.44
N ALA A 254 36.32 -3.48 -5.23
CA ALA A 254 35.15 -2.58 -5.22
C ALA A 254 33.86 -3.32 -5.64
N VAL A 255 33.94 -4.17 -6.68
CA VAL A 255 32.82 -5.02 -7.12
C VAL A 255 32.40 -6.01 -6.04
N ARG A 256 33.35 -6.66 -5.36
CA ARG A 256 33.05 -7.58 -4.25
C ARG A 256 32.33 -6.90 -3.09
N ASN A 257 32.83 -5.75 -2.65
CA ASN A 257 32.21 -4.97 -1.57
C ASN A 257 30.78 -4.54 -1.94
N LEU A 258 30.58 -4.06 -3.17
CA LEU A 258 29.25 -3.71 -3.67
C LEU A 258 28.30 -4.92 -3.72
N THR A 259 28.81 -6.10 -4.11
CA THR A 259 28.03 -7.35 -4.11
C THR A 259 27.61 -7.76 -2.69
N ASP A 260 28.48 -7.57 -1.70
CA ASP A 260 28.19 -7.92 -0.31
C ASP A 260 27.16 -6.95 0.30
N GLN A 261 27.26 -5.64 0.01
CA GLN A 261 26.25 -4.65 0.43
C GLN A 261 24.86 -4.93 -0.16
N ILE A 262 24.78 -5.37 -1.42
CA ILE A 262 23.51 -5.76 -2.04
C ILE A 262 22.91 -6.97 -1.30
N LYS A 263 23.72 -7.99 -0.96
CA LYS A 263 23.23 -9.16 -0.21
C LYS A 263 22.72 -8.79 1.18
N GLU A 264 23.47 -7.95 1.90
CA GLU A 264 23.07 -7.49 3.23
C GLU A 264 21.77 -6.67 3.21
N GLY A 265 21.52 -5.89 2.16
CA GLY A 265 20.27 -5.15 1.98
C GLY A 265 19.08 -6.04 1.59
N VAL A 266 19.30 -7.09 0.80
CA VAL A 266 18.25 -8.07 0.43
C VAL A 266 17.78 -8.87 1.65
N ASP A 267 18.67 -9.18 2.59
CA ASP A 267 18.33 -9.91 3.83
C ASP A 267 17.52 -9.05 4.84
N GLN A 268 17.35 -7.75 4.60
CA GLN A 268 16.65 -6.80 5.49
C GLN A 268 15.29 -6.31 4.96
N GLN A 269 14.84 -6.77 3.79
CA GLN A 269 13.51 -6.41 3.28
C GLN A 269 12.41 -7.18 4.05
N PRO A 270 11.29 -6.52 4.44
CA PRO A 270 10.11 -7.23 4.93
C PRO A 270 9.60 -8.19 3.83
N ASP A 271 9.05 -9.33 4.25
CA ASP A 271 8.68 -10.47 3.39
C ASP A 271 7.62 -10.05 2.35
N ILE A 272 8.07 -9.62 1.17
CA ILE A 272 7.21 -9.35 0.01
C ILE A 272 6.79 -10.70 -0.61
N SER A 273 5.53 -10.76 -1.04
CA SER A 273 4.73 -11.94 -1.41
C SER A 273 5.48 -13.13 -2.04
N PRO A 274 5.11 -14.40 -1.75
CA PRO A 274 5.81 -15.61 -2.18
C PRO A 274 6.02 -15.76 -3.70
N GLU A 275 5.24 -15.07 -4.55
CA GLU A 275 5.37 -15.13 -6.01
C GLU A 275 6.72 -14.59 -6.52
N LEU A 276 7.28 -13.55 -5.87
CA LEU A 276 8.56 -12.93 -6.28
C LEU A 276 9.78 -13.84 -6.03
N LYS A 277 9.68 -14.81 -5.10
CA LYS A 277 10.77 -15.75 -4.81
C LYS A 277 11.01 -16.76 -5.93
N GLN A 278 10.05 -16.99 -6.84
CA GLN A 278 10.20 -18.00 -7.89
C GLN A 278 10.93 -17.50 -9.14
N SER A 279 10.99 -16.19 -9.40
CA SER A 279 11.62 -15.64 -10.61
C SER A 279 13.14 -15.45 -10.47
N VAL A 280 13.64 -15.21 -9.26
CA VAL A 280 15.08 -14.96 -8.99
C VAL A 280 15.91 -16.27 -8.96
N GLY A 281 15.25 -17.43 -8.89
CA GLY A 281 15.88 -18.74 -8.73
C GLY A 281 16.24 -19.51 -10.01
N ARG A 282 15.87 -19.05 -11.22
CA ARG A 282 16.25 -19.74 -12.46
C ARG A 282 17.41 -19.05 -13.17
N ALA A 283 18.60 -19.25 -12.61
CA ALA A 283 19.83 -19.15 -13.37
C ALA A 283 19.94 -20.32 -14.36
N ARG A 284 19.53 -20.08 -15.62
CA ARG A 284 20.09 -20.53 -16.92
C ARG A 284 19.03 -20.67 -17.99
#